data_AF-A0A3S0Y0M9-F1
#
_entry.id   AF-A0A3S0Y0M9-F1
#
_cell.length_a   1.000
_cell.length_b   1.000
_cell.length_c   1.000
_cell.angle_alpha   90.00
_cell.angle_beta   90.00
_cell.angle_gamma   90.00
#
_symmetry.space_group_name_H-M   'P 1'
#
loop_
_entity.id
_entity.type
_entity.pdbx_description
1 polymer ?
#
loop_
_entity_poly.entity_id
_entity_poly.type
_entity_poly.pdbx_seq_one_letter_code
_entity_poly.pdbx_strand_id
1 'polypeptide(L)'
;MANRRDNPITRWRMARPRQHHVLLWWSDPSGREVRWNFPLPVRGKVLSSAVELDSNSNSYAADYEGNHYLVFCFNSREAARYFRDRWQGQFIDTDEVNRKGVWTPREGNVCNLYRMLSNQDAIRSITRAMIDSTGNMEPITEFWPDYRAPIVRNTPSGRELAYVRWGLPSSSQAIFQAATKRADGLRKKNKPVDFQELLKMEPDGGTTNVRNVESKHWKRWHGVEFRCVVPFTSFAEPDPANKPEGGRTPNAWFAADPSHPLMFFAGIWVPQWESVRKVKEGLTVNDLFGFLTTEPNGVVEPVHQKAMPAILANSDEIETWLTAPWEEARQLQRPLREDQLILVPTEKDAA
;
A
#
# COMPACT_ATOMS: atom_id res chain seq x y z
N MET A 1 -29.16 -31.95 -9.05
CA MET A 1 -27.87 -31.20 -9.14
C MET A 1 -27.92 -30.08 -8.12
N ALA A 2 -27.09 -30.14 -7.08
CA ALA A 2 -27.14 -29.17 -5.99
C ALA A 2 -26.71 -27.77 -6.46
N ASN A 3 -27.47 -26.76 -6.04
CA ASN A 3 -27.29 -25.35 -6.36
C ASN A 3 -25.93 -24.84 -5.84
N ARG A 4 -25.13 -24.20 -6.70
CA ARG A 4 -23.77 -23.68 -6.40
C ARG A 4 -23.70 -22.65 -5.26
N ARG A 5 -24.84 -22.24 -4.67
CA ARG A 5 -24.92 -21.31 -3.53
C ARG A 5 -24.81 -21.98 -2.15
N ASP A 6 -24.85 -23.31 -2.05
CA ASP A 6 -24.86 -24.04 -0.77
C ASP A 6 -23.68 -25.02 -0.58
N ASN A 7 -22.46 -24.69 -1.05
CA ASN A 7 -21.30 -25.51 -0.68
C ASN A 7 -20.86 -25.18 0.76
N PRO A 8 -20.99 -26.09 1.75
CA PRO A 8 -20.66 -25.82 3.16
C PRO A 8 -19.16 -25.79 3.44
N ILE A 9 -18.31 -26.14 2.47
CA ILE A 9 -16.85 -26.24 2.64
C ILE A 9 -16.16 -24.88 2.43
N THR A 10 -16.82 -23.89 1.84
CA THR A 10 -16.27 -22.51 1.72
C THR A 10 -16.41 -21.66 2.98
N ARG A 11 -16.91 -22.23 4.08
CA ARG A 11 -17.28 -21.46 5.28
C ARG A 11 -16.23 -21.38 6.39
N TRP A 12 -15.03 -21.89 6.20
CA TRP A 12 -13.97 -21.78 7.21
C TRP A 12 -12.64 -21.35 6.63
N ARG A 13 -12.11 -20.26 7.21
CA ARG A 13 -10.70 -20.04 7.62
C ARG A 13 -10.21 -18.64 7.30
N MET A 14 -10.45 -17.71 8.22
CA MET A 14 -9.40 -16.82 8.74
C MET A 14 -9.81 -16.37 10.15
N ALA A 15 -9.48 -17.18 11.16
CA ALA A 15 -9.67 -16.81 12.57
C ALA A 15 -8.70 -15.70 13.02
N ARG A 16 -7.70 -15.37 12.19
CA ARG A 16 -6.74 -14.29 12.41
C ARG A 16 -6.49 -13.54 11.10
N PRO A 17 -6.42 -12.20 11.12
CA PRO A 17 -6.05 -11.42 9.95
C PRO A 17 -4.59 -11.65 9.62
N ARG A 18 -4.33 -12.35 8.53
CA ARG A 18 -2.97 -12.54 8.04
C ARG A 18 -2.52 -11.28 7.33
N GLN A 19 -1.28 -10.87 7.59
CA GLN A 19 -0.80 -9.55 7.17
C GLN A 19 -0.06 -9.61 5.84
N HIS A 20 0.38 -10.79 5.41
CA HIS A 20 1.21 -10.95 4.23
C HIS A 20 0.56 -11.94 3.28
N HIS A 21 0.29 -11.50 2.05
CA HIS A 21 -0.37 -12.30 1.04
C HIS A 21 0.53 -12.37 -0.18
N VAL A 22 0.74 -13.58 -0.70
CA VAL A 22 1.49 -13.81 -1.93
C VAL A 22 0.53 -14.40 -2.96
N LEU A 23 0.36 -13.72 -4.06
CA LEU A 23 -0.40 -14.17 -5.21
C LEU A 23 0.53 -14.83 -6.21
N LEU A 24 0.12 -16.00 -6.67
CA LEU A 24 0.75 -16.73 -7.76
C LEU A 24 -0.25 -16.81 -8.91
N TRP A 25 0.17 -16.38 -10.10
CA TRP A 25 -0.58 -16.69 -11.31
C TRP A 25 -0.52 -18.19 -11.58
N TRP A 26 -1.69 -18.81 -11.78
CA TRP A 26 -1.82 -20.26 -11.80
C TRP A 26 -2.23 -20.84 -13.15
N SER A 27 -3.03 -20.12 -13.93
CA SER A 27 -3.31 -20.43 -15.34
C SER A 27 -4.20 -19.36 -15.98
N ASP A 28 -4.18 -19.29 -17.30
CA ASP A 28 -5.15 -18.56 -18.13
C ASP A 28 -6.51 -19.28 -18.18
N PRO A 29 -7.58 -18.67 -18.75
CA PRO A 29 -8.91 -19.30 -18.84
C PRO A 29 -8.93 -20.60 -19.65
N SER A 30 -7.94 -20.81 -20.53
CA SER A 30 -7.81 -22.05 -21.30
C SER A 30 -6.96 -23.12 -20.61
N GLY A 31 -6.35 -22.78 -19.47
CA GLY A 31 -5.56 -23.68 -18.64
C GLY A 31 -4.19 -24.06 -19.20
N ARG A 32 -3.70 -23.37 -20.24
CA ARG A 32 -2.59 -23.79 -21.10
C ARG A 32 -1.24 -23.17 -20.74
N GLU A 33 -1.15 -21.94 -20.23
CA GLU A 33 0.17 -21.28 -20.13
C GLU A 33 1.01 -21.65 -18.89
N VAL A 34 0.39 -21.98 -17.75
CA VAL A 34 1.15 -22.29 -16.50
C VAL A 34 1.27 -23.81 -16.25
N ARG A 35 0.58 -24.66 -17.03
CA ARG A 35 0.77 -26.12 -16.97
C ARG A 35 2.20 -26.55 -17.34
N TRP A 36 2.91 -25.75 -18.13
CA TRP A 36 4.26 -26.04 -18.60
C TRP A 36 5.36 -25.60 -17.61
N ASN A 37 5.16 -24.54 -16.84
CA ASN A 37 6.18 -24.04 -15.89
C ASN A 37 6.20 -24.77 -14.53
N PHE A 38 5.08 -25.41 -14.14
CA PHE A 38 5.02 -26.23 -12.92
C PHE A 38 4.52 -27.64 -13.24
N PRO A 39 5.43 -28.60 -13.52
CA PRO A 39 5.10 -30.01 -13.65
C PRO A 39 4.32 -30.51 -12.42
N LEU A 40 3.49 -31.56 -12.57
CA LEU A 40 2.67 -32.11 -11.48
C LEU A 40 3.44 -32.32 -10.15
N PRO A 41 4.68 -32.84 -10.14
CA PRO A 41 5.47 -32.97 -8.90
C PRO A 41 5.80 -31.63 -8.22
N VAL A 42 5.97 -30.57 -9.00
CA VAL A 42 6.29 -29.22 -8.50
C VAL A 42 5.05 -28.54 -7.92
N ARG A 43 3.87 -28.77 -8.49
CA ARG A 43 2.60 -28.21 -7.98
C ARG A 43 2.29 -28.67 -6.56
N GLY A 44 2.52 -29.95 -6.28
CA GLY A 44 2.38 -30.49 -4.92
C GLY A 44 3.30 -29.76 -3.93
N LYS A 45 4.54 -29.46 -4.35
CA LYS A 45 5.49 -28.67 -3.55
C LYS A 45 5.05 -27.21 -3.37
N VAL A 46 4.53 -26.55 -4.40
CA VAL A 46 4.00 -25.17 -4.27
C VAL A 46 2.92 -25.12 -3.20
N LEU A 47 1.92 -26.01 -3.30
CA LEU A 47 0.75 -26.03 -2.41
C LEU A 47 1.09 -26.38 -0.95
N SER A 48 2.13 -27.19 -0.73
CA SER A 48 2.55 -27.61 0.61
C SER A 48 3.63 -26.72 1.23
N SER A 49 4.50 -26.11 0.41
CA SER A 49 5.65 -25.34 0.90
C SER A 49 5.28 -24.12 1.75
N ALA A 50 4.13 -23.48 1.49
CA ALA A 50 3.66 -22.39 2.34
C ALA A 50 3.43 -22.86 3.78
N VAL A 51 2.91 -24.08 3.97
CA VAL A 51 2.65 -24.68 5.30
C VAL A 51 3.96 -25.08 5.98
N GLU A 52 4.95 -25.52 5.21
CA GLU A 52 6.30 -25.82 5.73
C GLU A 52 7.01 -24.55 6.24
N LEU A 53 6.84 -23.43 5.55
CA LEU A 53 7.46 -22.14 5.92
C LEU A 53 6.75 -21.44 7.07
N ASP A 54 5.42 -21.56 7.09
CA ASP A 54 4.56 -21.02 8.13
C ASP A 54 3.45 -22.03 8.37
N SER A 55 3.52 -22.77 9.47
CA SER A 55 2.55 -23.80 9.86
C SER A 55 1.13 -23.28 9.97
N ASN A 56 0.97 -21.95 10.05
CA ASN A 56 -0.31 -21.28 10.09
C ASN A 56 -0.71 -20.66 8.75
N SER A 57 -0.03 -20.96 7.65
CA SER A 57 -0.40 -20.47 6.33
C SER A 57 -1.68 -21.14 5.81
N ASN A 58 -2.23 -20.62 4.71
CA ASN A 58 -3.44 -21.11 4.04
C ASN A 58 -3.43 -20.53 2.64
N SER A 59 -4.13 -21.20 1.73
CA SER A 59 -4.25 -20.72 0.37
C SER A 59 -5.67 -20.87 -0.15
N TYR A 60 -6.02 -20.07 -1.15
CA TYR A 60 -7.27 -20.18 -1.88
C TYR A 60 -7.07 -19.83 -3.35
N ALA A 61 -7.99 -20.30 -4.20
CA ALA A 61 -8.00 -19.95 -5.62
C ALA A 61 -8.80 -18.66 -5.84
N ALA A 62 -8.34 -17.82 -6.76
CA ALA A 62 -9.02 -16.59 -7.16
C ALA A 62 -9.08 -16.48 -8.69
N ASP A 63 -10.15 -15.86 -9.19
CA ASP A 63 -10.39 -15.65 -10.61
C ASP A 63 -10.46 -14.15 -10.91
N TYR A 64 -9.72 -13.69 -11.91
CA TYR A 64 -9.76 -12.29 -12.36
C TYR A 64 -9.53 -12.20 -13.86
N GLU A 65 -10.43 -11.52 -14.58
CA GLU A 65 -10.38 -11.37 -16.05
C GLU A 65 -10.23 -12.71 -16.79
N GLY A 66 -10.83 -13.78 -16.24
CA GLY A 66 -10.73 -15.14 -16.79
C GLY A 66 -9.45 -15.88 -16.40
N ASN A 67 -8.49 -15.24 -15.75
CA ASN A 67 -7.27 -15.88 -15.26
C ASN A 67 -7.46 -16.46 -13.85
N HIS A 68 -6.81 -17.58 -13.60
CA HIS A 68 -6.79 -18.30 -12.34
C HIS A 68 -5.51 -17.99 -11.56
N TYR A 69 -5.66 -17.74 -10.26
CA TYR A 69 -4.57 -17.44 -9.34
C TYR A 69 -4.67 -18.28 -8.07
N LEU A 70 -3.54 -18.47 -7.40
CA LEU A 70 -3.49 -18.95 -6.02
C LEU A 70 -3.04 -17.83 -5.10
N VAL A 71 -3.79 -17.56 -4.05
CA VAL A 71 -3.39 -16.62 -2.99
C VAL A 71 -2.93 -17.43 -1.79
N PHE A 72 -1.72 -17.18 -1.32
CA PHE A 72 -1.14 -17.73 -0.09
C PHE A 72 -1.09 -16.65 0.98
N CYS A 73 -1.52 -16.98 2.20
CA CYS A 73 -1.67 -16.03 3.29
C CYS A 73 -0.78 -16.45 4.46
N PHE A 74 0.14 -15.59 4.87
CA PHE A 74 1.17 -15.85 5.87
C PHE A 74 1.02 -14.92 7.09
N ASN A 75 1.39 -15.43 8.26
CA ASN A 75 1.56 -14.64 9.47
C ASN A 75 2.98 -14.05 9.57
N SER A 76 3.99 -14.72 9.04
CA SER A 76 5.36 -14.21 8.98
C SER A 76 5.64 -13.57 7.62
N ARG A 77 6.24 -12.38 7.65
CA ARG A 77 6.70 -11.68 6.46
C ARG A 77 7.87 -12.40 5.81
N GLU A 78 8.76 -12.97 6.61
CA GLU A 78 9.93 -13.72 6.17
C GLU A 78 9.49 -14.96 5.40
N ALA A 79 8.52 -15.71 5.94
CA ALA A 79 7.93 -16.87 5.27
C ALA A 79 7.27 -16.48 3.94
N ALA A 80 6.49 -15.38 3.94
CA ALA A 80 5.86 -14.87 2.74
C ALA A 80 6.90 -14.43 1.69
N ARG A 81 7.97 -13.74 2.10
CA ARG A 81 9.06 -13.30 1.23
C ARG A 81 9.79 -14.49 0.63
N TYR A 82 10.16 -15.47 1.45
CA TYR A 82 10.83 -16.68 0.97
C TYR A 82 9.96 -17.45 -0.02
N PHE A 83 8.66 -17.59 0.27
CA PHE A 83 7.72 -18.23 -0.63
C PHE A 83 7.57 -17.47 -1.96
N ARG A 84 7.43 -16.13 -1.89
CA ARG A 84 7.40 -15.24 -3.05
C ARG A 84 8.61 -15.45 -3.93
N ASP A 85 9.81 -15.36 -3.35
CA ASP A 85 11.07 -15.44 -4.09
C ASP A 85 11.24 -16.82 -4.74
N ARG A 86 10.91 -17.88 -4.00
CA ARG A 86 11.03 -19.26 -4.48
C ARG A 86 10.10 -19.59 -5.65
N TRP A 87 8.90 -19.01 -5.66
CA TRP A 87 7.85 -19.38 -6.63
C TRP A 87 7.51 -18.26 -7.60
N GLN A 88 8.28 -17.17 -7.60
CA GLN A 88 8.01 -15.96 -8.41
C GLN A 88 6.60 -15.40 -8.15
N GLY A 89 6.19 -15.45 -6.88
CA GLY A 89 4.94 -14.86 -6.44
C GLY A 89 5.01 -13.33 -6.38
N GLN A 90 3.86 -12.71 -6.19
CA GLN A 90 3.75 -11.28 -6.01
C GLN A 90 3.11 -11.00 -4.65
N PHE A 91 3.68 -10.06 -3.88
CA PHE A 91 2.96 -9.55 -2.73
C PHE A 91 1.71 -8.82 -3.19
N ILE A 92 0.61 -9.00 -2.46
CA ILE A 92 -0.64 -8.27 -2.68
C ILE A 92 -1.07 -7.57 -1.40
N ASP A 93 -1.72 -6.43 -1.56
CA ASP A 93 -2.18 -5.65 -0.44
C ASP A 93 -3.20 -6.42 0.41
N THR A 94 -3.14 -6.21 1.73
CA THR A 94 -4.09 -6.87 2.65
C THR A 94 -5.54 -6.45 2.44
N ASP A 95 -5.79 -5.32 1.78
CA ASP A 95 -7.12 -4.84 1.46
C ASP A 95 -7.62 -5.29 0.08
N GLU A 96 -6.73 -5.76 -0.80
CA GLU A 96 -7.11 -6.55 -1.98
C GLU A 96 -7.73 -7.89 -1.59
N VAL A 97 -7.44 -8.39 -0.38
CA VAL A 97 -8.02 -9.62 0.17
C VAL A 97 -9.09 -9.29 1.20
N ASN A 98 -10.35 -9.46 0.83
CA ASN A 98 -11.43 -9.24 1.78
C ASN A 98 -11.51 -10.37 2.83
N ARG A 99 -12.30 -10.16 3.88
CA ARG A 99 -12.50 -11.11 5.00
C ARG A 99 -12.94 -12.51 4.61
N LYS A 100 -13.53 -12.65 3.43
CA LYS A 100 -13.98 -13.95 2.90
C LYS A 100 -12.85 -14.68 2.16
N GLY A 101 -11.63 -14.13 2.16
CA GLY A 101 -10.53 -14.62 1.35
C GLY A 101 -10.83 -14.46 -0.13
N VAL A 102 -11.52 -13.39 -0.53
CA VAL A 102 -11.68 -13.08 -1.96
C VAL A 102 -10.68 -12.00 -2.29
N TRP A 103 -9.84 -12.29 -3.28
CA TRP A 103 -8.91 -11.34 -3.85
C TRP A 103 -9.59 -10.49 -4.93
N THR A 104 -9.32 -9.19 -4.94
CA THR A 104 -9.70 -8.24 -5.99
C THR A 104 -8.54 -7.27 -6.18
N PRO A 105 -7.90 -7.24 -7.36
CA PRO A 105 -6.77 -6.35 -7.59
C PRO A 105 -7.18 -4.89 -7.39
N ARG A 106 -6.31 -4.14 -6.71
CA ARG A 106 -6.29 -2.70 -6.84
C ARG A 106 -5.63 -2.40 -8.17
N GLU A 107 -6.43 -2.11 -9.19
CA GLU A 107 -5.86 -1.65 -10.45
C GLU A 107 -5.08 -0.36 -10.25
N GLY A 108 -3.86 -0.40 -10.78
CA GLY A 108 -2.77 0.54 -10.61
C GLY A 108 -3.10 1.97 -10.98
N ASN A 109 -3.47 2.75 -9.98
CA ASN A 109 -3.97 4.09 -10.17
C ASN A 109 -3.26 5.14 -9.33
N VAL A 110 -2.27 4.74 -8.53
CA VAL A 110 -1.55 5.57 -7.57
C VAL A 110 -0.30 4.83 -7.06
N CYS A 111 0.79 5.56 -6.80
CA CYS A 111 1.94 5.09 -6.05
C CYS A 111 1.52 4.54 -4.68
N ASN A 112 1.45 3.22 -4.55
CA ASN A 112 1.05 2.54 -3.32
C ASN A 112 2.14 1.58 -2.82
N LEU A 113 3.38 1.73 -3.30
CA LEU A 113 4.47 0.88 -2.86
C LEU A 113 5.78 1.65 -2.87
N TYR A 114 6.51 1.59 -1.76
CA TYR A 114 7.86 2.12 -1.68
C TYR A 114 8.74 1.30 -0.74
N ARG A 115 10.05 1.51 -0.83
CA ARG A 115 11.07 0.93 0.04
C ARG A 115 11.77 2.02 0.83
N MET A 116 12.25 1.68 2.01
CA MET A 116 13.18 2.50 2.78
C MET A 116 14.22 1.55 3.36
N LEU A 117 15.40 1.53 2.74
CA LEU A 117 16.52 0.65 3.09
C LEU A 117 17.64 1.38 3.86
N SER A 118 17.42 2.66 4.19
CA SER A 118 18.37 3.47 4.97
C SER A 118 18.24 3.19 6.48
N ASN A 119 19.05 3.90 7.27
CA ASN A 119 19.08 3.76 8.72
C ASN A 119 18.48 4.99 9.44
N GLN A 120 18.18 4.79 10.71
CA GLN A 120 17.53 5.75 11.59
C GLN A 120 18.35 7.03 11.76
N ASP A 121 19.67 6.90 11.91
CA ASP A 121 20.57 8.05 12.08
C ASP A 121 20.65 8.92 10.82
N ALA A 122 20.67 8.31 9.63
CA ALA A 122 20.62 9.04 8.37
C ALA A 122 19.33 9.86 8.24
N ILE A 123 18.18 9.26 8.56
CA ILE A 123 16.89 9.96 8.57
C ILE A 123 16.95 11.15 9.52
N ARG A 124 17.33 10.91 10.78
CA ARG A 124 17.39 11.96 11.81
C ARG A 124 18.35 13.08 11.46
N SER A 125 19.53 12.75 10.94
CA SER A 125 20.55 13.72 10.57
C SER A 125 20.07 14.65 9.46
N ILE A 126 19.47 14.10 8.41
CA ILE A 126 18.99 14.91 7.27
C ILE A 126 17.81 15.78 7.68
N THR A 127 16.85 15.24 8.43
CA THR A 127 15.62 15.97 8.80
C THR A 127 15.77 16.81 10.07
N ARG A 128 16.90 16.70 10.77
CA ARG A 128 17.13 17.29 12.10
C ARG A 128 16.06 16.84 13.11
N ALA A 129 15.70 15.56 13.09
CA ALA A 129 14.74 15.00 14.04
C ALA A 129 15.40 14.81 15.41
N MET A 130 14.94 15.57 16.40
CA MET A 130 15.50 15.58 17.76
C MET A 130 14.88 14.51 18.64
N ILE A 131 13.65 14.08 18.33
CA ILE A 131 12.91 13.06 19.06
C ILE A 131 12.84 11.82 18.18
N ASP A 132 13.03 10.66 18.79
CA ASP A 132 12.91 9.38 18.12
C ASP A 132 12.10 8.40 18.98
N SER A 133 10.94 8.01 18.45
CA SER A 133 10.00 7.10 19.09
C SER A 133 9.88 5.77 18.35
N THR A 134 10.78 5.48 17.39
CA THR A 134 10.73 4.24 16.59
C THR A 134 11.32 3.03 17.31
N GLY A 135 12.16 3.24 18.32
CA GLY A 135 12.91 2.16 18.96
C GLY A 135 13.97 1.61 18.01
N ASN A 136 14.04 0.27 17.87
CA ASN A 136 14.88 -0.37 16.85
C ASN A 136 14.14 -0.36 15.50
N MET A 137 14.60 0.42 14.55
CA MET A 137 14.03 0.47 13.20
C MET A 137 14.53 -0.71 12.36
N GLU A 138 13.83 -1.85 12.44
CA GLU A 138 14.16 -3.02 11.63
C GLU A 138 14.08 -2.70 10.12
N PRO A 139 14.93 -3.34 9.28
CA PRO A 139 14.94 -3.12 7.84
C PRO A 139 13.66 -3.68 7.19
N ILE A 140 12.59 -2.90 7.25
CA ILE A 140 11.37 -3.15 6.52
C ILE A 140 11.61 -2.75 5.06
N THR A 141 11.67 -3.74 4.18
CA THR A 141 12.07 -3.52 2.79
C THR A 141 10.99 -2.85 1.95
N GLU A 142 9.71 -3.02 2.28
CA GLU A 142 8.58 -2.52 1.48
C GLU A 142 7.43 -2.05 2.39
N PHE A 143 6.87 -0.89 2.07
CA PHE A 143 5.72 -0.29 2.74
C PHE A 143 4.53 -0.27 1.79
N TRP A 144 3.38 -0.66 2.33
CA TRP A 144 2.11 -0.82 1.62
C TRP A 144 1.02 -0.01 2.33
N PRO A 145 -0.10 0.31 1.66
CA PRO A 145 -1.25 0.98 2.27
C PRO A 145 -1.67 0.30 3.57
N ASP A 146 -2.07 1.11 4.55
CA ASP A 146 -2.49 0.70 5.89
C ASP A 146 -1.37 0.11 6.79
N TYR A 147 -0.13 0.03 6.32
CA TYR A 147 1.03 -0.36 7.13
C TYR A 147 1.50 0.80 8.01
N ARG A 148 2.22 0.49 9.09
CA ARG A 148 2.99 1.51 9.82
C ARG A 148 4.33 1.72 9.12
N ALA A 149 4.67 2.98 8.87
CA ALA A 149 5.93 3.37 8.24
C ALA A 149 6.61 4.50 9.02
N PRO A 150 7.95 4.58 8.99
CA PRO A 150 8.66 5.67 9.63
C PRO A 150 8.37 6.97 8.88
N ILE A 151 8.05 8.03 9.61
CA ILE A 151 7.96 9.40 9.10
C ILE A 151 8.66 10.33 10.09
N VAL A 152 9.13 11.48 9.61
CA VAL A 152 9.52 12.59 10.50
C VAL A 152 8.40 13.61 10.48
N ARG A 153 7.73 13.79 11.61
CA ARG A 153 6.57 14.67 11.76
C ARG A 153 6.88 15.87 12.65
N ASN A 154 6.18 16.98 12.41
CA ASN A 154 6.20 18.10 13.33
C ASN A 154 5.30 17.80 14.55
N THR A 155 5.83 18.05 15.74
CA THR A 155 5.09 18.00 17.00
C THR A 155 5.32 19.29 17.80
N PRO A 156 4.49 19.60 18.81
CA PRO A 156 4.75 20.73 19.69
C PRO A 156 6.12 20.68 20.40
N SER A 157 6.70 19.48 20.57
CA SER A 157 8.00 19.27 21.21
C SER A 157 9.18 19.30 20.21
N GLY A 158 8.91 19.46 18.92
CA GLY A 158 9.91 19.42 17.86
C GLY A 158 9.67 18.28 16.86
N ARG A 159 10.64 18.07 15.97
CA ARG A 159 10.58 17.02 14.95
C ARG A 159 10.78 15.65 15.58
N GLU A 160 9.86 14.74 15.30
CA GLU A 160 9.84 13.38 15.81
C GLU A 160 9.90 12.36 14.67
N LEU A 161 10.85 11.43 14.73
CA LEU A 161 10.85 10.21 13.93
C LEU A 161 9.95 9.17 14.61
N ALA A 162 8.87 8.75 13.96
CA ALA A 162 7.89 7.82 14.53
C ALA A 162 7.27 6.90 13.46
N TYR A 163 6.79 5.73 13.90
CA TYR A 163 5.97 4.85 13.07
C TYR A 163 4.51 5.30 13.05
N VAL A 164 4.00 5.65 11.87
CA VAL A 164 2.64 6.17 11.67
C VAL A 164 1.94 5.33 10.60
N ARG A 165 0.61 5.18 10.69
CA ARG A 165 -0.17 4.32 9.78
C ARG A 165 -0.42 5.03 8.44
N TRP A 166 -0.06 4.39 7.33
CA TRP A 166 -0.20 4.97 5.99
C TRP A 166 -1.64 4.87 5.49
N GLY A 167 -2.26 6.01 5.21
CA GLY A 167 -3.63 6.14 4.75
C GLY A 167 -4.38 7.18 5.59
N LEU A 168 -4.31 8.44 5.17
CA LEU A 168 -5.05 9.57 5.74
C LEU A 168 -6.56 9.29 5.78
N PRO A 169 -7.34 10.05 6.58
CA PRO A 169 -8.79 9.89 6.56
C PRO A 169 -9.38 10.11 5.16
N SER A 170 -10.29 9.23 4.75
CA SER A 170 -11.10 9.48 3.56
C SER A 170 -12.01 10.70 3.75
N SER A 171 -12.52 11.27 2.65
CA SER A 171 -13.46 12.39 2.75
C SER A 171 -14.77 11.95 3.41
N SER A 172 -15.41 12.86 4.14
CA SER A 172 -16.71 12.59 4.77
C SER A 172 -17.77 12.18 3.73
N GLN A 173 -17.70 12.76 2.53
CA GLN A 173 -18.55 12.37 1.41
C GLN A 173 -18.31 10.92 0.96
N ALA A 174 -17.06 10.49 0.84
CA ALA A 174 -16.73 9.12 0.45
C ALA A 174 -17.24 8.11 1.49
N ILE A 175 -17.03 8.38 2.78
CA ILE A 175 -17.51 7.55 3.88
C ILE A 175 -19.05 7.50 3.89
N PHE A 176 -19.72 8.65 3.71
CA PHE A 176 -21.18 8.71 3.63
C PHE A 176 -21.74 7.90 2.46
N GLN A 177 -21.11 7.98 1.28
CA GLN A 177 -21.51 7.20 0.11
C GLN A 177 -21.31 5.69 0.31
N ALA A 178 -20.19 5.28 0.91
CA ALA A 178 -19.92 3.89 1.25
C ALA A 178 -20.97 3.33 2.24
N ALA A 179 -21.24 4.07 3.31
CA ALA A 179 -22.26 3.73 4.30
C ALA A 179 -23.66 3.65 3.67
N THR A 180 -24.00 4.58 2.78
CA THR A 180 -25.28 4.58 2.04
C THR A 180 -25.43 3.32 1.19
N LYS A 181 -24.40 2.98 0.40
CA LYS A 181 -24.39 1.76 -0.42
C LYS A 181 -24.55 0.51 0.43
N ARG A 182 -23.91 0.47 1.60
CA ARG A 182 -24.01 -0.64 2.55
C ARG A 182 -25.41 -0.73 3.17
N ALA A 183 -25.98 0.40 3.58
CA ALA A 183 -27.35 0.50 4.10
C ALA A 183 -28.38 -0.02 3.08
N ASP A 184 -28.27 0.38 1.83
CA ASP A 184 -29.18 -0.07 0.76
C ASP A 184 -29.07 -1.58 0.52
N GLY A 185 -27.85 -2.12 0.57
CA GLY A 185 -27.62 -3.56 0.50
C GLY A 185 -28.25 -4.36 1.66
N LEU A 186 -28.40 -3.75 2.84
CA LEU A 186 -29.08 -4.33 3.99
C LEU A 186 -30.59 -4.22 3.88
N ARG A 187 -31.11 -3.06 3.45
CA ARG A 187 -32.54 -2.82 3.20
C ARG A 187 -33.10 -3.79 2.16
N LYS A 188 -32.37 -4.02 1.06
CA LYS A 188 -32.73 -5.03 0.03
C LYS A 188 -32.85 -6.46 0.57
N LYS A 189 -32.24 -6.73 1.73
CA LYS A 189 -32.29 -8.03 2.43
C LYS A 189 -33.27 -8.02 3.60
N ASN A 190 -34.14 -7.01 3.69
CA ASN A 190 -35.08 -6.78 4.80
C ASN A 190 -34.40 -6.79 6.18
N LYS A 191 -33.14 -6.34 6.26
CA LYS A 191 -32.44 -6.19 7.53
C LYS A 191 -32.67 -4.79 8.10
N PRO A 192 -32.88 -4.63 9.42
CA PRO A 192 -32.97 -3.32 10.04
C PRO A 192 -31.65 -2.56 9.85
N VAL A 193 -31.75 -1.24 9.67
CA VAL A 193 -30.60 -0.35 9.47
C VAL A 193 -30.71 0.84 10.41
N ASP A 194 -29.80 0.91 11.37
CA ASP A 194 -29.43 2.17 12.01
C ASP A 194 -28.34 2.82 11.16
N PHE A 195 -28.69 3.89 10.44
CA PHE A 195 -27.75 4.54 9.53
C PHE A 195 -26.65 5.32 10.27
N GLN A 196 -26.96 5.87 11.44
CA GLN A 196 -25.97 6.67 12.20
C GLN A 196 -24.89 5.76 12.76
N GLU A 197 -25.29 4.64 13.35
CA GLU A 197 -24.33 3.63 13.82
C GLU A 197 -23.57 2.99 12.65
N LEU A 198 -24.23 2.73 11.53
CA LEU A 198 -23.57 2.20 10.34
C LEU A 198 -22.51 3.17 9.80
N LEU A 199 -22.82 4.47 9.74
CA LEU A 199 -21.91 5.51 9.28
C LEU A 199 -20.70 5.66 10.21
N LYS A 200 -20.93 5.66 11.53
CA LYS A 200 -19.86 5.68 12.54
C LYS A 200 -18.94 4.47 12.42
N MET A 201 -19.50 3.31 12.10
CA MET A 201 -18.78 2.04 11.98
C MET A 201 -18.35 1.73 10.54
N GLU A 202 -18.51 2.67 9.60
CA GLU A 202 -18.18 2.43 8.21
C GLU A 202 -16.66 2.33 8.04
N PRO A 203 -16.17 1.30 7.33
CA PRO A 203 -14.73 1.10 7.20
C PRO A 203 -14.07 2.16 6.32
N ASP A 204 -12.97 2.71 6.81
CA ASP A 204 -12.11 3.63 6.08
C ASP A 204 -10.76 2.97 5.80
N GLY A 205 -10.54 2.58 4.54
CA GLY A 205 -9.24 2.05 4.07
C GLY A 205 -8.14 3.13 4.01
N GLY A 206 -8.54 4.40 4.08
CA GLY A 206 -7.68 5.57 4.03
C GLY A 206 -7.21 5.97 2.63
N THR A 207 -6.70 7.19 2.58
CA THR A 207 -6.13 7.82 1.39
C THR A 207 -4.62 7.92 1.53
N THR A 208 -3.89 7.15 0.74
CA THR A 208 -2.42 7.13 0.76
C THR A 208 -1.77 8.35 0.11
N ASN A 209 -2.45 8.90 -0.89
CA ASN A 209 -1.92 9.92 -1.80
C ASN A 209 -2.84 11.15 -1.89
N VAL A 210 -2.27 12.34 -1.76
CA VAL A 210 -2.98 13.63 -1.85
C VAL A 210 -2.61 14.33 -3.16
N ARG A 211 -3.55 14.36 -4.11
CA ARG A 211 -3.38 15.04 -5.41
C ARG A 211 -3.93 16.46 -5.37
N ASN A 212 -5.25 16.57 -5.21
CA ASN A 212 -5.94 17.85 -5.21
C ASN A 212 -5.92 18.48 -3.82
N VAL A 213 -4.80 19.12 -3.46
CA VAL A 213 -4.64 19.83 -2.18
C VAL A 213 -5.62 20.98 -1.99
N GLU A 214 -6.24 21.49 -3.06
CA GLU A 214 -7.23 22.55 -2.97
C GLU A 214 -8.61 22.09 -2.48
N SER A 215 -8.83 20.78 -2.39
CA SER A 215 -10.07 20.22 -1.83
C SER A 215 -10.28 20.68 -0.39
N LYS A 216 -11.53 21.03 -0.06
CA LYS A 216 -11.95 21.39 1.31
C LYS A 216 -11.57 20.33 2.34
N HIS A 217 -11.49 19.06 1.93
CA HIS A 217 -11.09 17.96 2.80
C HIS A 217 -9.66 18.09 3.33
N TRP A 218 -8.72 18.57 2.50
CA TRP A 218 -7.29 18.66 2.84
C TRP A 218 -6.90 19.99 3.45
N LYS A 219 -7.60 21.08 3.11
CA LYS A 219 -7.32 22.45 3.62
C LYS A 219 -7.16 22.56 5.13
N ARG A 220 -7.89 21.75 5.89
CA ARG A 220 -7.81 21.69 7.37
C ARG A 220 -6.49 21.14 7.92
N TRP A 221 -5.65 20.52 7.08
CA TRP A 221 -4.36 19.94 7.45
C TRP A 221 -3.19 20.56 6.69
N HIS A 222 -3.34 21.81 6.22
CA HIS A 222 -2.26 22.55 5.55
C HIS A 222 -1.26 23.19 6.53
N GLY A 223 -1.65 23.31 7.80
CA GLY A 223 -0.83 23.84 8.88
C GLY A 223 0.49 23.08 9.04
N VAL A 224 1.51 23.80 9.52
CA VAL A 224 2.87 23.27 9.72
C VAL A 224 2.87 22.09 10.70
N GLU A 225 1.98 22.11 11.68
CA GLU A 225 1.77 21.04 12.66
C GLU A 225 1.33 19.71 12.05
N PHE A 226 0.74 19.72 10.85
CA PHE A 226 0.34 18.52 10.12
C PHE A 226 1.36 18.08 9.07
N ARG A 227 2.52 18.72 8.98
CA ARG A 227 3.56 18.34 8.02
C ARG A 227 4.41 17.19 8.53
N CYS A 228 4.75 16.30 7.62
CA CYS A 228 5.77 15.29 7.80
C CYS A 228 6.59 15.11 6.53
N VAL A 229 7.74 14.46 6.65
CA VAL A 229 8.48 13.92 5.52
C VAL A 229 8.54 12.41 5.63
N VAL A 230 8.37 11.73 4.49
CA VAL A 230 8.30 10.27 4.43
C VAL A 230 9.59 9.75 3.79
N PRO A 231 10.52 9.16 4.57
CA PRO A 231 11.76 8.61 4.05
C PRO A 231 11.51 7.43 3.09
N PHE A 232 12.21 7.44 1.96
CA PHE A 232 12.21 6.34 0.99
C PHE A 232 13.58 6.22 0.32
N THR A 233 13.88 5.05 -0.25
CA THR A 233 15.07 4.79 -1.07
C THR A 233 14.72 4.40 -2.50
N SER A 234 13.54 3.81 -2.70
CA SER A 234 12.95 3.58 -4.03
C SER A 234 11.43 3.53 -3.93
N PHE A 235 10.71 3.88 -5.00
CA PHE A 235 9.25 3.73 -5.07
C PHE A 235 8.84 2.98 -6.33
N ALA A 236 7.63 2.41 -6.31
CA ALA A 236 7.12 1.61 -7.41
C ALA A 236 5.86 2.24 -7.99
N GLU A 237 5.78 2.25 -9.31
CA GLU A 237 4.54 2.49 -10.02
C GLU A 237 4.11 1.23 -10.80
N PRO A 238 2.81 0.99 -10.93
CA PRO A 238 2.28 -0.07 -11.77
C PRO A 238 2.69 0.14 -13.24
N ASP A 239 3.21 -0.90 -13.88
CA ASP A 239 3.69 -0.89 -15.26
C ASP A 239 2.79 -1.77 -16.16
N PRO A 240 1.63 -1.26 -16.61
CA PRO A 240 0.69 -2.04 -17.40
C PRO A 240 1.23 -2.38 -18.79
N ALA A 241 2.21 -1.63 -19.30
CA ALA A 241 2.80 -1.87 -20.62
C ALA A 241 3.59 -3.19 -20.66
N ASN A 242 4.19 -3.59 -19.52
CA ASN A 242 4.93 -4.84 -19.38
C ASN A 242 4.12 -5.96 -18.69
N LYS A 243 2.78 -5.86 -18.66
CA LYS A 243 1.90 -6.91 -18.11
C LYS A 243 2.01 -8.20 -18.95
N PRO A 244 2.48 -9.33 -18.37
CA PRO A 244 2.48 -10.60 -19.10
C PRO A 244 1.05 -11.08 -19.37
N GLU A 245 0.84 -11.79 -20.48
CA GLU A 245 -0.47 -12.35 -20.82
C GLU A 245 -0.99 -13.22 -19.67
N GLY A 246 -2.23 -12.96 -19.27
CA GLY A 246 -2.89 -13.63 -18.14
C GLY A 246 -2.34 -13.31 -16.73
N GLY A 247 -1.22 -12.61 -16.62
CA GLY A 247 -0.59 -12.23 -15.35
C GLY A 247 -0.98 -10.84 -14.86
N ARG A 248 -0.42 -10.45 -13.71
CA ARG A 248 -0.63 -9.12 -13.12
C ARG A 248 0.33 -8.09 -13.69
N THR A 249 -0.15 -6.85 -13.69
CA THR A 249 0.67 -5.66 -13.90
C THR A 249 1.89 -5.70 -12.97
N PRO A 250 3.13 -5.77 -13.51
CA PRO A 250 4.34 -5.67 -12.71
C PRO A 250 4.50 -4.26 -12.14
N ASN A 251 5.48 -4.12 -11.24
CA ASN A 251 5.90 -2.82 -10.73
C ASN A 251 7.22 -2.42 -11.39
N ALA A 252 7.28 -1.20 -11.89
CA ALA A 252 8.51 -0.53 -12.25
C ALA A 252 9.02 0.26 -11.03
N TRP A 253 10.31 0.14 -10.73
CA TRP A 253 10.93 0.76 -9.57
C TRP A 253 11.72 2.01 -9.97
N PHE A 254 11.61 3.07 -9.18
CA PHE A 254 12.31 4.33 -9.38
C PHE A 254 13.14 4.67 -8.15
N ALA A 255 14.33 5.21 -8.37
CA ALA A 255 15.26 5.68 -7.32
C ALA A 255 16.02 6.90 -7.81
N ALA A 256 16.75 7.59 -6.93
CA ALA A 256 17.57 8.73 -7.33
C ALA A 256 18.72 8.31 -8.27
N ASP A 257 19.38 7.21 -7.93
CA ASP A 257 20.50 6.61 -8.64
C ASP A 257 20.63 5.12 -8.24
N PRO A 258 21.53 4.31 -8.86
CA PRO A 258 21.65 2.88 -8.58
C PRO A 258 22.06 2.50 -7.14
N SER A 259 22.58 3.45 -6.35
CA SER A 259 22.90 3.23 -4.93
C SER A 259 21.67 3.31 -4.00
N HIS A 260 20.52 3.76 -4.54
CA HIS A 260 19.26 3.93 -3.81
C HIS A 260 19.41 4.84 -2.56
N PRO A 261 19.91 6.08 -2.72
CA PRO A 261 20.12 6.98 -1.59
C PRO A 261 18.79 7.36 -0.93
N LEU A 262 18.87 7.77 0.34
CA LEU A 262 17.71 8.23 1.10
C LEU A 262 17.16 9.54 0.53
N MET A 263 15.87 9.54 0.20
CA MET A 263 15.07 10.68 -0.24
C MET A 263 13.80 10.79 0.61
N PHE A 264 13.01 11.85 0.37
CA PHE A 264 11.82 12.14 1.17
C PHE A 264 10.63 12.56 0.30
N PHE A 265 9.46 11.97 0.56
CA PHE A 265 8.20 12.52 0.04
C PHE A 265 7.70 13.67 0.92
N ALA A 266 7.06 14.65 0.28
CA ALA A 266 6.29 15.69 0.94
C ALA A 266 5.02 15.08 1.56
N GLY A 267 4.97 14.99 2.90
CA GLY A 267 3.92 14.29 3.64
C GLY A 267 3.00 15.19 4.46
N ILE A 268 1.78 14.69 4.70
CA ILE A 268 0.84 15.20 5.70
C ILE A 268 0.56 14.08 6.71
N TRP A 269 0.45 14.43 7.98
CA TRP A 269 0.05 13.52 9.04
C TRP A 269 -1.12 14.09 9.85
N VAL A 270 -1.90 13.19 10.46
CA VAL A 270 -3.08 13.52 11.27
C VAL A 270 -2.97 12.73 12.59
N PRO A 271 -2.85 13.40 13.74
CA PRO A 271 -2.80 12.73 15.04
C PRO A 271 -4.15 12.18 15.46
N GLN A 272 -4.12 11.07 16.20
CA GLN A 272 -5.21 10.61 17.07
C GLN A 272 -6.58 10.54 16.38
N TRP A 273 -6.60 10.09 15.12
CA TRP A 273 -7.82 9.98 14.35
C TRP A 273 -8.60 8.73 14.73
N GLU A 274 -9.85 8.92 15.17
CA GLU A 274 -10.76 7.82 15.50
C GLU A 274 -11.51 7.35 14.24
N SER A 275 -11.32 6.09 13.85
CA SER A 275 -12.07 5.47 12.75
C SER A 275 -12.01 3.94 12.76
N VAL A 276 -12.87 3.31 11.96
CA VAL A 276 -12.81 1.87 11.68
C VAL A 276 -11.88 1.63 10.49
N ARG A 277 -10.60 1.35 10.75
CA ARG A 277 -9.65 1.04 9.66
C ARG A 277 -9.88 -0.33 9.07
N LYS A 278 -10.11 -1.30 9.96
CA LYS A 278 -10.50 -2.66 9.61
C LYS A 278 -11.70 -3.01 10.46
N VAL A 279 -12.78 -3.52 9.83
CA VAL A 279 -14.01 -3.93 10.54
C VAL A 279 -13.77 -4.92 11.71
N LYS A 280 -12.59 -5.56 11.80
CA LYS A 280 -12.24 -6.60 12.79
C LYS A 280 -11.65 -5.95 14.04
N GLU A 281 -11.01 -4.80 13.85
CA GLU A 281 -10.42 -3.97 14.90
C GLU A 281 -11.51 -3.10 15.52
N GLY A 282 -12.61 -2.86 14.79
CA GLY A 282 -13.65 -1.96 15.24
C GLY A 282 -13.15 -0.52 15.21
N LEU A 283 -13.72 0.31 16.08
CA LEU A 283 -13.34 1.71 16.21
C LEU A 283 -11.99 1.81 16.93
N THR A 284 -11.03 2.51 16.33
CA THR A 284 -9.67 2.64 16.87
C THR A 284 -9.14 4.05 16.68
N VAL A 285 -8.28 4.49 17.58
CA VAL A 285 -7.57 5.78 17.48
C VAL A 285 -6.18 5.52 16.89
N ASN A 286 -5.84 6.20 15.80
CA ASN A 286 -4.56 6.01 15.11
C ASN A 286 -3.97 7.36 14.69
N ASP A 287 -2.64 7.47 14.74
CA ASP A 287 -1.94 8.48 13.94
C ASP A 287 -1.87 8.00 12.49
N LEU A 288 -2.26 8.87 11.56
CA LEU A 288 -2.35 8.57 10.14
C LEU A 288 -1.41 9.47 9.34
N PHE A 289 -0.89 8.99 8.22
CA PHE A 289 -0.13 9.83 7.29
C PHE A 289 -0.43 9.48 5.84
N GLY A 290 -0.06 10.37 4.94
CA GLY A 290 -0.05 10.17 3.49
C GLY A 290 0.89 11.20 2.88
N PHE A 291 1.13 11.10 1.59
CA PHE A 291 2.02 12.04 0.92
C PHE A 291 1.40 12.62 -0.34
N LEU A 292 1.94 13.77 -0.74
CA LEU A 292 1.47 14.49 -1.90
C LEU A 292 1.93 13.78 -3.16
N THR A 293 1.13 13.91 -4.20
CA THR A 293 1.47 13.43 -5.53
C THR A 293 1.24 14.55 -6.54
N THR A 294 1.98 14.50 -7.64
CA THR A 294 2.01 15.50 -8.71
C THR A 294 2.04 14.80 -10.08
N GLU A 295 1.94 15.57 -11.15
CA GLU A 295 2.01 15.02 -12.51
C GLU A 295 3.35 14.28 -12.71
N PRO A 296 3.39 13.20 -13.50
CA PRO A 296 4.65 12.50 -13.76
C PRO A 296 5.61 13.39 -14.56
N ASN A 297 6.92 13.18 -14.39
CA ASN A 297 7.97 13.74 -15.26
C ASN A 297 8.27 12.79 -16.43
N GLY A 298 9.18 13.17 -17.33
CA GLY A 298 9.55 12.34 -18.49
C GLY A 298 10.17 10.97 -18.17
N VAL A 299 10.56 10.71 -16.92
CA VAL A 299 11.05 9.39 -16.47
C VAL A 299 9.90 8.49 -16.03
N VAL A 300 8.91 9.01 -15.29
CA VAL A 300 7.79 8.22 -14.75
C VAL A 300 6.64 8.09 -15.76
N GLU A 301 6.37 9.13 -16.55
CA GLU A 301 5.25 9.19 -17.48
C GLU A 301 5.17 8.00 -18.46
N PRO A 302 6.28 7.51 -19.05
CA PRO A 302 6.27 6.34 -19.94
C PRO A 302 5.74 5.07 -19.27
N VAL A 303 5.84 4.97 -17.94
CA VAL A 303 5.38 3.83 -17.15
C VAL A 303 3.99 4.09 -16.57
N HIS A 304 3.77 5.26 -15.98
CA HIS A 304 2.55 5.60 -15.26
C HIS A 304 2.15 7.07 -15.48
N GLN A 305 1.18 7.27 -16.39
CA GLN A 305 0.80 8.59 -16.91
C GLN A 305 -0.02 9.46 -15.92
N LYS A 306 -0.48 8.89 -14.82
CA LYS A 306 -1.43 9.58 -13.94
C LYS A 306 -0.76 10.44 -12.86
N ALA A 307 0.39 9.99 -12.38
CA ALA A 307 0.93 10.48 -11.12
C ALA A 307 2.36 10.02 -10.89
N MET A 308 3.13 10.87 -10.21
CA MET A 308 4.28 10.48 -9.38
C MET A 308 4.17 11.11 -7.98
N PRO A 309 4.89 10.59 -6.96
CA PRO A 309 5.01 11.26 -5.66
C PRO A 309 5.69 12.63 -5.76
N ALA A 310 5.30 13.56 -4.88
CA ALA A 310 6.05 14.81 -4.70
C ALA A 310 7.30 14.54 -3.84
N ILE A 311 8.47 14.68 -4.44
CA ILE A 311 9.77 14.34 -3.85
C ILE A 311 10.52 15.64 -3.51
N LEU A 312 11.06 15.71 -2.29
CA LEU A 312 11.90 16.81 -1.81
C LEU A 312 13.35 16.53 -2.20
N ALA A 313 13.92 17.39 -3.03
CA ALA A 313 15.18 17.15 -3.73
C ALA A 313 16.42 17.36 -2.85
N ASN A 314 16.32 18.12 -1.75
CA ASN A 314 17.45 18.46 -0.90
C ASN A 314 16.99 18.92 0.51
N SER A 315 17.96 19.18 1.38
CA SER A 315 17.74 19.62 2.76
C SER A 315 16.97 20.95 2.87
N ASP A 316 17.13 21.87 1.92
CA ASP A 316 16.42 23.15 1.94
C ASP A 316 14.94 22.94 1.64
N GLU A 317 14.60 22.09 0.68
CA GLU A 317 13.21 21.73 0.40
C GLU A 317 12.55 20.95 1.55
N ILE A 318 13.31 20.09 2.24
CA ILE A 318 12.86 19.44 3.49
C ILE A 318 12.54 20.49 4.55
N GLU A 319 13.42 21.46 4.75
CA GLU A 319 13.22 22.53 5.72
C GLU A 319 12.02 23.41 5.36
N THR A 320 11.92 23.85 4.10
CA THR A 320 10.77 24.61 3.58
C THR A 320 9.47 23.82 3.78
N TRP A 321 9.43 22.53 3.45
CA TRP A 321 8.24 21.70 3.65
C TRP A 321 7.81 21.61 5.12
N LEU A 322 8.79 21.47 6.02
CA LEU A 322 8.54 21.29 7.45
C LEU A 322 8.33 22.61 8.22
N THR A 323 8.53 23.79 7.62
CA THR A 323 8.46 25.07 8.37
C THR A 323 7.74 26.21 7.67
N ALA A 324 7.76 26.26 6.34
CA ALA A 324 7.22 27.38 5.61
C ALA A 324 5.68 27.39 5.63
N PRO A 325 5.05 28.58 5.52
CA PRO A 325 3.61 28.69 5.31
C PRO A 325 3.14 27.88 4.09
N TRP A 326 1.87 27.48 4.09
CA TRP A 326 1.29 26.65 3.03
C TRP A 326 1.51 27.22 1.62
N GLU A 327 1.39 28.53 1.42
CA GLU A 327 1.52 29.17 0.10
C GLU A 327 2.89 28.99 -0.54
N GLU A 328 3.94 28.89 0.27
CA GLU A 328 5.31 28.62 -0.17
C GLU A 328 5.54 27.12 -0.30
N ALA A 329 5.22 26.35 0.75
CA ALA A 329 5.50 24.92 0.77
C ALA A 329 4.72 24.13 -0.30
N ARG A 330 3.52 24.58 -0.69
CA ARG A 330 2.74 23.91 -1.75
C ARG A 330 3.41 23.94 -3.11
N GLN A 331 4.35 24.87 -3.35
CA GLN A 331 5.13 24.92 -4.59
C GLN A 331 6.05 23.70 -4.74
N LEU A 332 6.33 22.99 -3.65
CA LEU A 332 7.08 21.73 -3.66
C LEU A 332 6.24 20.55 -4.16
N GLN A 333 4.93 20.71 -4.36
CA GLN A 333 4.09 19.71 -5.03
C GLN A 333 4.26 19.79 -6.56
N ARG A 334 5.45 19.47 -7.03
CA ARG A 334 5.84 19.54 -8.45
C ARG A 334 6.59 18.29 -8.87
N PRO A 335 6.62 17.93 -10.18
CA PRO A 335 7.42 16.82 -10.65
C PRO A 335 8.90 17.04 -10.29
N LEU A 336 9.57 15.97 -9.88
CA LEU A 336 11.02 16.00 -9.67
C LEU A 336 11.71 16.19 -11.04
N ARG A 337 12.88 16.82 -11.07
CA ARG A 337 13.65 16.92 -12.31
C ARG A 337 14.05 15.52 -12.80
N GLU A 338 14.03 15.35 -14.11
CA GLU A 338 14.28 14.06 -14.77
C GLU A 338 15.69 13.53 -14.50
N ASP A 339 16.69 14.41 -14.36
CA ASP A 339 18.08 14.04 -14.06
C ASP A 339 18.32 13.63 -12.60
N GLN A 340 17.28 13.62 -11.77
CA GLN A 340 17.33 13.24 -10.35
C GLN A 340 16.56 11.94 -10.06
N LEU A 341 16.14 11.24 -11.12
CA LEU A 341 15.40 10.00 -11.00
C LEU A 341 15.80 9.03 -12.11
N ILE A 342 15.96 7.76 -11.76
CA ILE A 342 16.17 6.67 -12.72
C ILE A 342 15.06 5.64 -12.60
N LEU A 343 14.74 4.99 -13.72
CA LEU A 343 14.09 3.69 -13.72
C LEU A 343 15.15 2.65 -13.31
N VAL A 344 14.92 1.95 -12.20
CA VAL A 344 15.81 0.92 -11.68
C VAL A 344 15.75 -0.30 -12.60
N PRO A 345 16.89 -0.78 -13.14
CA PRO A 345 16.93 -1.96 -13.99
C PRO A 345 16.36 -3.19 -13.28
N THR A 346 15.61 -4.02 -14.01
CA THR A 346 15.13 -5.30 -13.49
C THR A 346 16.23 -6.35 -13.61
N GLU A 347 16.16 -7.43 -12.81
CA GLU A 347 17.11 -8.56 -12.92
C GLU A 347 17.14 -9.21 -14.32
N LYS A 348 16.09 -9.02 -15.13
CA LYS A 348 16.04 -9.46 -16.53
C LYS A 348 16.90 -8.61 -17.47
N ASP A 349 17.19 -7.36 -17.11
CA ASP A 349 17.99 -6.43 -17.92
C ASP A 349 19.50 -6.62 -17.68
N ALA A 350 19.87 -7.39 -16.65
CA ALA A 350 21.25 -7.67 -16.25
C ALA A 350 21.79 -9.03 -16.78
N ALA A 351 20.97 -9.78 -17.51
CA ALA A 351 21.30 -11.06 -18.14
C ALA A 351 21.27 -10.92 -19.67
#